data_AF-A0A0M9DXQ9-F1
#
_entry.id   AF-A0A0M9DXQ9-F1
#
_cell.length_a   1.000
_cell.length_b   1.000
_cell.length_c   1.000
_cell.angle_alpha   90.00
_cell.angle_beta   90.00
_cell.angle_gamma   90.00
#
_symmetry.space_group_name_H-M   'P 1'
#
loop_
_entity.id
_entity.type
_entity.pdbx_description
1 polymer ?
#
loop_
_entity_poly.entity_id
_entity_poly.type
_entity_poly.pdbx_seq_one_letter_code
_entity_poly.pdbx_strand_id
1 'polypeptide(L)'
;MKTFYYPNIDGFGQFLGCGAFRAIKSGQNKIDEIEEFESVDPNFFESDTVCRAAAAIAPESFNKSIDAHVFQQKSDSENYTGNSLQLSYFLALINLSKPLKLNNSENISIWCTGSVGLSDANKPFLKPVSLPGFSAKIESFVSHSSNAIFIVPAINISQTDLQPVLKKNDIHLLSVKEFAAKTQLPGQSIVIVSELELEKLAKTMFKFGFDLSKIFHFVKKFFLLLMFFILFMLCFYHWQHIKIIWFNYITKKEAYSLYKTVQDQISKKIPPVYFSSDRLPDNYRKHPDIEYKGMFISDYQNSLIGEMTLTHILSNSTFLLNKLGRVESVEQNSVKLATGSVDIRFKRNERNVIKEPVSGMSFIQIPGGCFEMGCNANQKESCQANETPSHPVCINSLWLGKTEITQKQWMKVMNTKPSVFQDCDDCPVDSVSWVDSKVFIHNLELLTSKKFRLPSESEWEYAFRRGNLSQNRLSNDYKRTYPVCSFGTDASGLCGLNGNVLEWCEDSFIKNAYDKHMLNNPVISNQGAVKTVRGISWSSPFPFSAMTSRSGYFLKDRFGDLGFRIVWEK
;
A
#
# COMPACT_ATOMS: atom_id res chain seq x y z
N MET A 1 -12.40 -37.28 17.88
CA MET A 1 -11.71 -36.09 18.44
C MET A 1 -10.45 -35.89 17.60
N LYS A 2 -9.96 -34.67 17.33
CA LYS A 2 -8.77 -34.47 16.48
C LYS A 2 -7.78 -33.56 17.16
N THR A 3 -6.51 -33.97 17.11
CA THR A 3 -5.40 -33.24 17.72
C THR A 3 -4.54 -32.64 16.61
N PHE A 4 -4.31 -31.33 16.71
CA PHE A 4 -3.47 -30.58 15.80
C PHE A 4 -2.16 -30.27 16.51
N TYR A 5 -1.05 -30.80 16.00
CA TYR A 5 0.26 -30.63 16.57
C TYR A 5 1.00 -29.49 15.87
N TYR A 6 1.69 -28.68 16.67
CA TYR A 6 2.68 -27.73 16.20
C TYR A 6 4.02 -28.00 16.89
N PRO A 7 5.10 -28.15 16.12
CA PRO A 7 6.44 -28.28 16.68
C PRO A 7 7.02 -26.90 17.05
N ASN A 8 7.58 -26.81 18.25
CA ASN A 8 8.23 -25.62 18.81
C ASN A 8 9.74 -25.69 18.64
N ILE A 9 10.35 -24.54 18.39
CA ILE A 9 11.79 -24.37 18.29
C ILE A 9 12.23 -23.15 19.10
N ASP A 10 13.49 -23.12 19.53
CA ASP A 10 14.09 -21.94 20.15
C ASP A 10 14.56 -20.91 19.11
N GLY A 11 15.10 -19.78 19.59
CA GLY A 11 15.69 -18.74 18.74
C GLY A 11 16.91 -19.19 17.91
N PHE A 12 17.47 -20.37 18.20
CA PHE A 12 18.59 -20.99 17.50
C PHE A 12 18.16 -22.11 16.55
N GLY A 13 16.85 -22.41 16.47
CA GLY A 13 16.29 -23.44 15.60
C GLY A 13 16.31 -24.86 16.19
N GLN A 14 16.63 -25.03 17.48
CA GLN A 14 16.59 -26.33 18.15
C GLN A 14 15.16 -26.72 18.49
N PHE A 15 14.79 -27.98 18.30
CA PHE A 15 13.47 -28.49 18.67
C PHE A 15 13.31 -28.56 20.19
N LEU A 16 12.30 -27.87 20.71
CA LEU A 16 12.04 -27.79 22.15
C LEU A 16 10.87 -28.66 22.63
N GLY A 17 10.09 -29.22 21.70
CA GLY A 17 8.90 -30.00 22.02
C GLY A 17 7.74 -29.71 21.08
N CYS A 18 6.62 -30.41 21.30
CA CYS A 18 5.38 -30.20 20.56
C CYS A 18 4.29 -29.71 21.49
N GLY A 19 3.59 -28.66 21.06
CA GLY A 19 2.29 -28.33 21.63
C GLY A 19 1.17 -28.93 20.79
N ALA A 20 -0.02 -28.97 21.37
CA ALA A 20 -1.20 -29.54 20.74
C ALA A 20 -2.44 -28.67 20.94
N PHE A 21 -3.26 -28.55 19.91
CA PHE A 21 -4.62 -28.02 20.00
C PHE A 21 -5.66 -29.11 19.85
N ARG A 22 -6.72 -29.01 20.65
CA ARG A 22 -7.90 -29.86 20.60
C ARG A 22 -9.15 -29.00 20.50
N ALA A 23 -10.02 -29.34 19.56
CA ALA A 23 -11.22 -28.57 19.26
C ALA A 23 -12.48 -29.41 19.47
N ILE A 24 -13.40 -28.94 20.32
CA ILE A 24 -14.64 -29.65 20.68
C ILE A 24 -15.86 -28.75 20.51
N LYS A 25 -16.89 -29.26 19.81
CA LYS A 25 -18.22 -28.61 19.66
C LYS A 25 -19.04 -28.76 20.94
N SER A 26 -19.71 -27.69 21.39
CA SER A 26 -20.64 -27.75 22.52
C SER A 26 -21.76 -28.76 22.25
N GLY A 27 -22.12 -29.53 23.27
CA GLY A 27 -23.05 -30.66 23.19
C GLY A 27 -22.42 -32.04 22.95
N GLN A 28 -21.09 -32.13 22.77
CA GLN A 28 -20.38 -33.41 22.90
C GLN A 28 -19.85 -33.53 24.34
N ASN A 29 -20.48 -34.38 25.16
CA ASN A 29 -20.27 -34.57 26.62
C ASN A 29 -18.88 -35.07 27.07
N LYS A 30 -17.77 -34.53 26.55
CA LYS A 30 -16.41 -34.93 26.97
C LYS A 30 -15.49 -33.73 27.16
N ILE A 31 -15.98 -32.67 27.80
CA ILE A 31 -15.12 -31.57 28.29
C ILE A 31 -14.33 -32.07 29.51
N ASP A 32 -14.96 -32.89 30.36
CA ASP A 32 -14.38 -33.41 31.61
C ASP A 32 -13.20 -34.40 31.42
N GLU A 33 -12.92 -34.87 30.19
CA GLU A 33 -11.80 -35.78 29.89
C GLU A 33 -10.52 -35.06 29.40
N ILE A 34 -10.50 -33.71 29.39
CA ILE A 34 -9.36 -32.93 28.89
C ILE A 34 -8.57 -32.31 30.06
N GLU A 35 -8.10 -33.13 30.99
CA GLU A 35 -7.35 -32.67 32.15
C GLU A 35 -5.98 -32.04 31.78
N GLU A 36 -5.42 -32.39 30.60
CA GLU A 36 -4.09 -31.94 30.17
C GLU A 36 -4.08 -30.68 29.29
N PHE A 37 -5.23 -30.09 28.95
CA PHE A 37 -5.27 -28.91 28.07
C PHE A 37 -6.00 -27.75 28.74
N GLU A 38 -5.47 -26.55 28.53
CA GLU A 38 -6.06 -25.30 29.00
C GLU A 38 -7.01 -24.72 27.94
N SER A 39 -8.09 -24.06 28.38
CA SER A 39 -8.98 -23.35 27.46
C SER A 39 -8.26 -22.16 26.82
N VAL A 40 -8.44 -21.99 25.51
CA VAL A 40 -7.81 -20.91 24.74
C VAL A 40 -8.79 -19.77 24.54
N ASP A 41 -8.43 -18.58 25.01
CA ASP A 41 -9.19 -17.35 24.73
C ASP A 41 -9.09 -17.01 23.23
N PRO A 42 -10.21 -16.66 22.56
CA PRO A 42 -10.20 -16.09 21.21
C PRO A 42 -9.24 -14.89 21.02
N ASN A 43 -8.91 -14.15 22.09
CA ASN A 43 -8.08 -12.93 22.07
C ASN A 43 -6.56 -13.19 22.08
N PHE A 44 -6.11 -14.29 21.48
CA PHE A 44 -4.70 -14.62 21.33
C PHE A 44 -3.87 -13.47 20.69
N PHE A 45 -2.60 -13.29 21.06
CA PHE A 45 -1.74 -12.13 20.68
C PHE A 45 -1.58 -11.86 19.17
N GLU A 46 -1.92 -12.84 18.31
CA GLU A 46 -1.93 -12.70 16.85
C GLU A 46 -3.26 -13.19 16.24
N SER A 47 -4.33 -13.16 17.04
CA SER A 47 -5.66 -13.66 16.68
C SER A 47 -6.20 -12.99 15.42
N ASP A 48 -6.04 -11.68 15.25
CA ASP A 48 -6.61 -10.95 14.13
C ASP A 48 -6.23 -11.54 12.75
N THR A 49 -4.96 -11.93 12.53
CA THR A 49 -4.56 -12.49 11.24
C THR A 49 -5.16 -13.89 11.01
N VAL A 50 -5.13 -14.73 12.05
CA VAL A 50 -5.71 -16.08 11.99
C VAL A 50 -7.23 -16.01 11.84
N CYS A 51 -7.86 -15.09 12.56
CA CYS A 51 -9.28 -14.85 12.57
C CYS A 51 -9.76 -14.31 11.22
N ARG A 52 -9.07 -13.33 10.64
CA ARG A 52 -9.38 -12.84 9.28
C ARG A 52 -9.19 -13.91 8.22
N ALA A 53 -8.13 -14.73 8.32
CA ALA A 53 -7.92 -15.86 7.42
C ALA A 53 -9.05 -16.90 7.53
N ALA A 54 -9.44 -17.24 8.76
CA ALA A 54 -10.53 -18.16 9.02
C ALA A 54 -11.88 -17.56 8.63
N ALA A 55 -12.11 -16.25 8.77
CA ALA A 55 -13.30 -15.56 8.29
C ALA A 55 -13.38 -15.56 6.75
N ALA A 56 -12.25 -15.43 6.07
CA ALA A 56 -12.19 -15.45 4.61
C ALA A 56 -12.50 -16.85 4.03
N ILE A 57 -12.04 -17.92 4.68
CA ILE A 57 -12.23 -19.30 4.22
C ILE A 57 -13.51 -19.93 4.78
N ALA A 58 -13.82 -19.68 6.05
CA ALA A 58 -14.89 -20.27 6.84
C ALA A 58 -15.59 -19.19 7.71
N PRO A 59 -16.34 -18.25 7.10
CA PRO A 59 -16.95 -17.10 7.78
C PRO A 59 -17.87 -17.48 8.95
N GLU A 60 -18.47 -18.66 8.90
CA GLU A 60 -19.25 -19.24 10.00
C GLU A 60 -18.47 -19.40 11.32
N SER A 61 -17.13 -19.46 11.25
CA SER A 61 -16.25 -19.53 12.42
C SER A 61 -16.23 -18.23 13.23
N PHE A 62 -16.81 -17.14 12.72
CA PHE A 62 -16.85 -15.83 13.39
C PHE A 62 -18.26 -15.26 13.54
N ASN A 63 -19.18 -15.69 12.67
CA ASN A 63 -20.54 -15.15 12.64
C ASN A 63 -21.48 -15.74 13.69
N LYS A 64 -21.08 -16.81 14.39
CA LYS A 64 -21.84 -17.37 15.51
C LYS A 64 -20.98 -17.25 16.75
N SER A 65 -21.59 -16.92 17.89
CA SER A 65 -21.03 -17.31 19.19
C SER A 65 -20.82 -18.81 19.10
N ILE A 66 -19.59 -19.22 18.80
CA ILE A 66 -19.27 -20.62 18.65
C ILE A 66 -19.46 -21.19 20.05
N ASP A 67 -20.56 -21.92 20.24
CA ASP A 67 -20.76 -22.75 21.40
C ASP A 67 -19.84 -23.96 21.20
N ALA A 68 -18.55 -23.75 21.46
CA ALA A 68 -17.47 -24.72 21.30
C ALA A 68 -16.19 -24.17 21.95
N HIS A 69 -15.33 -25.05 22.43
CA HIS A 69 -14.09 -24.68 23.09
C HIS A 69 -12.88 -25.22 22.32
N VAL A 70 -11.87 -24.37 22.15
CA VAL A 70 -10.53 -24.77 21.72
C VAL A 70 -9.67 -24.87 22.98
N PHE A 71 -8.94 -25.98 23.09
CA PHE A 71 -8.03 -26.24 24.18
C PHE A 71 -6.61 -26.37 23.65
N GLN A 72 -5.63 -25.93 24.44
CA GLN A 72 -4.21 -25.98 24.11
C GLN A 72 -3.45 -26.68 25.24
N GLN A 73 -2.57 -27.60 24.86
CA GLN A 73 -1.55 -28.16 25.75
C GLN A 73 -0.23 -27.47 25.44
N LYS A 74 0.26 -26.67 26.40
CA LYS A 74 1.60 -26.07 26.34
C LYS A 74 2.59 -27.04 27.00
N SER A 75 3.71 -27.32 26.34
CA SER A 75 4.87 -27.94 26.99
C SER A 75 5.59 -26.89 27.84
N ASP A 76 6.32 -27.28 28.90
CA ASP A 76 6.81 -26.39 29.98
C ASP A 76 7.95 -25.40 29.62
N SER A 77 7.75 -24.45 28.69
CA SER A 77 8.68 -23.30 28.61
C SER A 77 8.01 -21.99 28.21
N GLU A 78 8.29 -20.92 28.94
CA GLU A 78 7.69 -19.59 28.71
C GLU A 78 8.28 -18.84 27.49
N ASN A 79 9.29 -19.40 26.83
CA ASN A 79 10.07 -18.72 25.77
C ASN A 79 9.86 -19.29 24.36
N TYR A 80 8.65 -19.77 24.02
CA TYR A 80 8.37 -20.25 22.66
C TYR A 80 7.96 -19.13 21.70
N THR A 81 8.51 -19.18 20.49
CA THR A 81 8.05 -18.40 19.34
C THR A 81 7.80 -19.35 18.17
N GLY A 82 6.61 -19.34 17.57
CA GLY A 82 6.23 -20.41 16.63
C GLY A 82 5.35 -19.97 15.48
N ASN A 83 5.89 -19.98 14.26
CA ASN A 83 5.10 -19.78 13.03
C ASN A 83 4.01 -20.85 12.90
N SER A 84 4.28 -22.09 13.30
CA SER A 84 3.36 -23.23 13.21
C SER A 84 2.11 -23.08 14.08
N LEU A 85 2.17 -22.26 15.14
CA LEU A 85 1.09 -22.11 16.12
C LEU A 85 -0.18 -21.54 15.47
N GLN A 86 -0.01 -20.49 14.66
CA GLN A 86 -1.10 -19.84 13.94
C GLN A 86 -1.83 -20.81 13.01
N LEU A 87 -1.08 -21.64 12.28
CA LEU A 87 -1.67 -22.61 11.36
C LEU A 87 -2.40 -23.73 12.11
N SER A 88 -1.86 -24.24 13.22
CA SER A 88 -2.58 -25.23 14.03
C SER A 88 -3.88 -24.66 14.59
N TYR A 89 -3.83 -23.45 15.14
CA TYR A 89 -5.02 -22.78 15.67
C TYR A 89 -6.06 -22.51 14.57
N PHE A 90 -5.65 -22.02 13.41
CA PHE A 90 -6.50 -21.85 12.23
C PHE A 90 -7.22 -23.14 11.82
N LEU A 91 -6.49 -24.26 11.75
CA LEU A 91 -7.07 -25.56 11.38
C LEU A 91 -8.02 -26.09 12.47
N ALA A 92 -7.72 -25.83 13.75
CA ALA A 92 -8.61 -26.15 14.87
C ALA A 92 -9.93 -25.36 14.77
N LEU A 93 -9.87 -24.06 14.46
CA LEU A 93 -11.05 -23.22 14.23
C LEU A 93 -11.90 -23.70 13.05
N ILE A 94 -11.28 -24.05 11.92
CA ILE A 94 -12.03 -24.60 10.78
C ILE A 94 -12.69 -25.93 11.14
N ASN A 95 -12.01 -26.78 11.91
CA ASN A 95 -12.59 -28.05 12.37
C ASN A 95 -13.83 -27.85 13.26
N LEU A 96 -13.88 -26.78 14.05
CA LEU A 96 -15.08 -26.37 14.77
C LEU A 96 -16.21 -25.97 13.82
N SER A 97 -15.90 -25.30 12.73
CA SER A 97 -16.93 -24.92 11.75
C SER A 97 -17.42 -26.10 10.93
N LYS A 98 -16.51 -26.97 10.48
CA LYS A 98 -16.79 -28.08 9.56
C LYS A 98 -16.00 -29.32 9.95
N PRO A 99 -16.61 -30.51 9.89
CA PRO A 99 -15.87 -31.75 10.11
C PRO A 99 -14.88 -32.00 8.97
N LEU A 100 -13.72 -32.55 9.31
CA LEU A 100 -12.74 -33.05 8.34
C LEU A 100 -13.34 -34.20 7.49
N LYS A 101 -13.01 -34.25 6.20
CA LYS A 101 -13.56 -35.15 5.18
C LYS A 101 -12.88 -36.53 5.11
N LEU A 102 -11.70 -36.71 5.72
CA LEU A 102 -10.93 -37.96 5.59
C LEU A 102 -11.65 -39.16 6.24
N ASN A 103 -11.80 -40.23 5.46
CA ASN A 103 -12.63 -41.41 5.77
C ASN A 103 -11.93 -42.47 6.65
N ASN A 104 -10.63 -42.35 6.92
CA ASN A 104 -9.92 -43.30 7.76
C ASN A 104 -9.96 -42.86 9.23
N SER A 105 -10.49 -43.77 10.06
CA SER A 105 -10.28 -43.98 11.51
C SER A 105 -10.06 -42.74 12.38
N GLU A 106 -10.82 -42.68 13.46
CA GLU A 106 -11.13 -41.52 14.30
C GLU A 106 -9.97 -40.66 14.85
N ASN A 107 -8.69 -41.02 14.63
CA ASN A 107 -7.51 -40.37 15.19
C ASN A 107 -6.40 -40.15 14.13
N ILE A 108 -6.62 -39.27 13.14
CA ILE A 108 -5.52 -38.75 12.30
C ILE A 108 -4.93 -37.53 12.99
N SER A 109 -3.62 -37.60 13.28
CA SER A 109 -2.83 -36.48 13.80
C SER A 109 -2.48 -35.52 12.67
N ILE A 110 -2.80 -34.24 12.83
CA ILE A 110 -2.44 -33.21 11.84
C ILE A 110 -1.29 -32.41 12.41
N TRP A 111 -0.14 -32.55 11.79
CA TRP A 111 1.04 -31.75 12.06
C TRP A 111 1.11 -30.61 11.05
N CYS A 112 1.64 -29.47 11.45
CA CYS A 112 1.80 -28.38 10.51
C CYS A 112 2.98 -27.46 10.80
N THR A 113 3.40 -26.77 9.74
CA THR A 113 4.46 -25.77 9.77
C THR A 113 4.08 -24.55 8.94
N GLY A 114 4.69 -23.41 9.28
CA GLY A 114 4.41 -22.13 8.65
C GLY A 114 3.32 -21.37 9.38
N SER A 115 3.32 -20.06 9.16
CA SER A 115 2.36 -19.10 9.73
C SER A 115 1.37 -18.66 8.67
N VAL A 116 0.16 -18.30 9.08
CA VAL A 116 -0.85 -17.83 8.12
C VAL A 116 -0.60 -16.34 7.85
N GLY A 117 -0.57 -15.96 6.58
CA GLY A 117 -0.51 -14.58 6.12
C GLY A 117 -1.79 -14.19 5.38
N LEU A 118 -1.99 -12.88 5.21
CA LEU A 118 -3.02 -12.32 4.34
C LEU A 118 -2.35 -11.48 3.27
N SER A 119 -2.69 -11.76 2.01
CA SER A 119 -2.25 -10.93 0.88
C SER A 119 -3.11 -9.66 0.80
N ASP A 120 -2.70 -8.71 -0.05
CA ASP A 120 -3.41 -7.44 -0.26
C ASP A 120 -4.88 -7.62 -0.69
N ALA A 121 -5.23 -8.78 -1.24
CA ALA A 121 -6.61 -9.15 -1.60
C ALA A 121 -7.40 -9.80 -0.46
N ASN A 122 -6.90 -9.74 0.79
CA ASN A 122 -7.40 -10.48 1.95
C ASN A 122 -7.49 -12.00 1.72
N LYS A 123 -6.69 -12.53 0.78
CA LYS A 123 -6.61 -13.97 0.55
C LYS A 123 -5.58 -14.58 1.48
N PRO A 124 -5.94 -15.58 2.29
CA PRO A 124 -5.02 -16.22 3.20
C PRO A 124 -4.01 -17.08 2.45
N PHE A 125 -2.76 -17.01 2.89
CA PHE A 125 -1.63 -17.75 2.32
C PHE A 125 -0.76 -18.33 3.42
N LEU A 126 0.06 -19.33 3.07
CA LEU A 126 0.97 -19.95 4.02
C LEU A 126 2.38 -19.37 3.89
N LYS A 127 2.92 -18.79 4.97
CA LYS A 127 4.27 -18.21 5.01
C LYS A 127 5.35 -19.29 5.20
N PRO A 128 6.56 -19.05 4.66
CA PRO A 128 7.69 -19.97 4.82
C PRO A 128 8.18 -20.07 6.26
N VAL A 129 8.88 -21.17 6.57
CA VAL A 129 9.61 -21.38 7.83
C VAL A 129 11.10 -21.17 7.60
N SER A 130 11.84 -20.73 8.62
CA SER A 130 13.31 -20.68 8.54
C SER A 130 13.90 -22.09 8.32
N LEU A 131 14.96 -22.20 7.52
CA LEU A 131 15.55 -23.50 7.17
C LEU A 131 16.07 -24.30 8.38
N PRO A 132 16.82 -23.71 9.34
CA PRO A 132 17.25 -24.46 10.53
C PRO A 132 16.07 -24.99 11.35
N GLY A 133 15.05 -24.15 11.52
CA GLY A 133 13.83 -24.54 12.21
C GLY A 133 13.01 -25.59 11.47
N PHE A 134 13.08 -25.63 10.14
CA PHE A 134 12.35 -26.59 9.34
C PHE A 134 12.91 -28.01 9.47
N SER A 135 14.23 -28.18 9.47
CA SER A 135 14.88 -29.49 9.62
C SER A 135 14.50 -30.16 10.95
N ALA A 136 14.60 -29.43 12.06
CA ALA A 136 14.26 -29.94 13.39
C ALA A 136 12.77 -30.35 13.50
N LYS A 137 11.89 -29.62 12.80
CA LYS A 137 10.44 -29.92 12.75
C LYS A 137 10.14 -31.18 11.95
N ILE A 138 10.84 -31.40 10.84
CA ILE A 138 10.70 -32.64 10.05
C ILE A 138 11.15 -33.84 10.87
N GLU A 139 12.29 -33.77 11.54
CA GLU A 139 12.79 -34.89 12.36
C GLU A 139 11.79 -35.27 13.46
N SER A 140 11.19 -34.28 14.11
CA SER A 140 10.11 -34.49 15.08
C SER A 140 8.90 -35.19 14.48
N PHE A 141 8.41 -34.72 13.31
CA PHE A 141 7.29 -35.37 12.61
C PHE A 141 7.60 -36.83 12.25
N VAL A 142 8.79 -37.10 11.70
CA VAL A 142 9.24 -38.43 11.30
C VAL A 142 9.30 -39.38 12.50
N SER A 143 9.70 -38.88 13.67
CA SER A 143 9.77 -39.68 14.90
C SER A 143 8.42 -40.16 15.44
N HIS A 144 7.30 -39.59 14.94
CA HIS A 144 5.97 -39.87 15.45
C HIS A 144 5.32 -41.09 14.77
N SER A 145 5.03 -42.16 15.50
CA SER A 145 4.66 -43.47 14.93
C SER A 145 3.22 -43.62 14.41
N SER A 146 2.40 -42.56 14.39
CA SER A 146 0.98 -42.63 14.02
C SER A 146 0.70 -42.21 12.56
N ASN A 147 -0.47 -42.61 12.05
CA ASN A 147 -1.02 -42.07 10.80
C ASN A 147 -1.20 -40.55 10.91
N ALA A 148 -0.32 -39.81 10.24
CA ALA A 148 -0.23 -38.37 10.39
C ALA A 148 -0.05 -37.66 9.04
N ILE A 149 -0.58 -36.44 8.99
CA ILE A 149 -0.43 -35.53 7.84
C ILE A 149 0.44 -34.39 8.29
N PHE A 150 1.48 -34.07 7.52
CA PHE A 150 2.30 -32.89 7.75
C PHE A 150 2.07 -31.82 6.69
N ILE A 151 1.57 -30.67 7.10
CA ILE A 151 1.30 -29.55 6.19
C ILE A 151 2.52 -28.63 6.14
N VAL A 152 3.07 -28.41 4.94
CA VAL A 152 4.33 -27.69 4.74
C VAL A 152 4.26 -26.69 3.58
N PRO A 153 4.84 -25.47 3.71
CA PRO A 153 4.98 -24.54 2.59
C PRO A 153 5.90 -25.09 1.49
N ALA A 154 5.49 -24.98 0.22
CA ALA A 154 6.23 -25.52 -0.93
C ALA A 154 7.68 -25.05 -1.03
N ILE A 155 7.92 -23.79 -0.70
CA ILE A 155 9.25 -23.19 -0.74
C ILE A 155 10.23 -23.91 0.20
N ASN A 156 9.78 -24.39 1.37
CA ASN A 156 10.64 -25.07 2.33
C ASN A 156 11.17 -26.41 1.80
N ILE A 157 10.33 -27.15 1.07
CA ILE A 157 10.73 -28.39 0.40
C ILE A 157 11.72 -28.09 -0.73
N SER A 158 11.48 -27.04 -1.53
CA SER A 158 12.37 -26.70 -2.66
C SER A 158 13.79 -26.29 -2.23
N GLN A 159 13.95 -25.84 -0.98
CA GLN A 159 15.21 -25.35 -0.43
C GLN A 159 15.98 -26.40 0.37
N THR A 160 15.43 -27.61 0.54
CA THR A 160 16.02 -28.67 1.37
C THR A 160 15.99 -30.00 0.63
N ASP A 161 17.11 -30.73 0.57
CA ASP A 161 17.09 -32.09 0.04
C ASP A 161 16.55 -33.08 1.08
N LEU A 162 15.28 -33.45 0.92
CA LEU A 162 14.58 -34.37 1.83
C LEU A 162 14.43 -35.78 1.26
N GLN A 163 14.89 -36.04 0.04
CA GLN A 163 14.71 -37.33 -0.62
C GLN A 163 15.23 -38.52 0.21
N PRO A 164 16.39 -38.43 0.91
CA PRO A 164 16.87 -39.52 1.75
C PRO A 164 15.93 -39.80 2.94
N VAL A 165 15.40 -38.74 3.57
CA VAL A 165 14.52 -38.85 4.75
C VAL A 165 13.17 -39.44 4.37
N LEU A 166 12.60 -39.02 3.22
CA LEU A 166 11.32 -39.53 2.73
C LEU A 166 11.39 -41.01 2.39
N LYS A 167 12.44 -41.45 1.68
CA LYS A 167 12.63 -42.85 1.31
C LYS A 167 12.90 -43.74 2.52
N LYS A 168 13.71 -43.27 3.48
CA LYS A 168 14.07 -44.06 4.67
C LYS A 168 12.86 -44.37 5.55
N ASN A 169 11.88 -43.48 5.60
CA ASN A 169 10.75 -43.57 6.54
C ASN A 169 9.40 -43.85 5.84
N ASP A 170 9.42 -44.24 4.56
CA ASP A 170 8.22 -44.52 3.75
C ASP A 170 7.17 -43.38 3.79
N ILE A 171 7.65 -42.13 3.65
CA ILE A 171 6.81 -40.94 3.74
C ILE A 171 6.38 -40.50 2.35
N HIS A 172 5.07 -40.33 2.17
CA HIS A 172 4.48 -39.93 0.90
C HIS A 172 4.40 -38.41 0.77
N LEU A 173 5.02 -37.87 -0.27
CA LEU A 173 4.94 -36.45 -0.61
C LEU A 173 3.79 -36.21 -1.58
N LEU A 174 2.85 -35.33 -1.23
CA LEU A 174 1.63 -35.06 -1.99
C LEU A 174 1.48 -33.55 -2.23
N SER A 175 1.16 -33.15 -3.46
CA SER A 175 0.60 -31.83 -3.73
C SER A 175 -0.84 -31.73 -3.20
N VAL A 176 -1.37 -30.51 -3.04
CA VAL A 176 -2.78 -30.30 -2.69
C VAL A 176 -3.74 -31.00 -3.67
N LYS A 177 -3.39 -31.01 -4.97
CA LYS A 177 -4.19 -31.69 -6.01
C LYS A 177 -4.20 -33.21 -5.83
N GLU A 178 -3.04 -33.81 -5.58
CA GLU A 178 -2.93 -35.26 -5.36
C GLU A 178 -3.62 -35.66 -4.07
N PHE A 179 -3.44 -34.88 -3.00
CA PHE A 179 -4.16 -35.05 -1.74
C PHE A 179 -5.67 -35.02 -1.95
N ALA A 180 -6.19 -34.09 -2.76
CA ALA A 180 -7.61 -33.97 -3.07
C ALA A 180 -8.20 -35.16 -3.85
N ALA A 181 -7.37 -35.86 -4.61
CA ALA A 181 -7.78 -37.04 -5.36
C ALA A 181 -7.80 -38.32 -4.52
N LYS A 182 -7.24 -38.31 -3.29
CA LYS A 182 -7.15 -39.48 -2.41
C LYS A 182 -8.37 -39.55 -1.49
N THR A 183 -9.01 -40.72 -1.47
CA THR A 183 -10.08 -41.04 -0.50
C THR A 183 -9.53 -41.65 0.79
N GLN A 184 -8.33 -42.23 0.72
CA GLN A 184 -7.57 -42.79 1.83
C GLN A 184 -6.12 -42.33 1.73
N LEU A 185 -5.52 -42.03 2.87
CA LEU A 185 -4.14 -41.55 2.92
C LEU A 185 -3.17 -42.73 3.10
N PRO A 186 -2.05 -42.71 2.37
CA PRO A 186 -1.00 -43.69 2.57
C PRO A 186 -0.15 -43.27 3.78
N GLY A 187 -0.06 -44.15 4.79
CA GLY A 187 0.78 -44.01 5.98
C GLY A 187 0.97 -42.57 6.49
N GLN A 188 2.25 -42.19 6.67
CA GLN A 188 2.62 -40.79 6.88
C GLN A 188 2.69 -40.05 5.55
N SER A 189 2.04 -38.90 5.49
CA SER A 189 2.00 -38.07 4.28
C SER A 189 2.40 -36.63 4.57
N ILE A 190 3.23 -36.05 3.72
CA ILE A 190 3.52 -34.61 3.69
C ILE A 190 2.70 -33.98 2.57
N VAL A 191 1.89 -32.99 2.92
CA VAL A 191 1.11 -32.21 1.97
C VAL A 191 1.80 -30.87 1.72
N ILE A 192 2.27 -30.69 0.50
CA ILE A 192 2.91 -29.46 0.06
C ILE A 192 1.84 -28.44 -0.34
N VAL A 193 1.93 -27.25 0.25
CA VAL A 193 1.01 -26.15 0.00
C VAL A 193 1.79 -25.00 -0.62
N SER A 194 1.45 -24.62 -1.86
CA SER A 194 1.97 -23.37 -2.42
C SER A 194 1.32 -22.16 -1.77
N GLU A 195 1.89 -20.97 -1.97
CA GLU A 195 1.48 -19.72 -1.31
C GLU A 195 -0.05 -19.53 -1.32
N LEU A 196 -0.70 -19.69 -2.47
CA LEU A 196 -2.12 -19.41 -2.65
C LEU A 196 -3.04 -20.65 -2.54
N GLU A 197 -2.56 -21.77 -2.01
CA GLU A 197 -3.32 -23.03 -1.97
C GLU A 197 -3.92 -23.37 -0.61
N LEU A 198 -3.76 -22.51 0.39
CA LEU A 198 -4.32 -22.74 1.72
C LEU A 198 -5.85 -22.90 1.70
N GLU A 199 -6.56 -22.09 0.91
CA GLU A 199 -8.01 -22.20 0.74
C GLU A 199 -8.40 -23.53 0.06
N LYS A 200 -7.67 -23.96 -0.97
CA LYS A 200 -7.93 -25.24 -1.66
C LYS A 200 -7.68 -26.42 -0.73
N LEU A 201 -6.61 -26.37 0.05
CA LEU A 201 -6.29 -27.37 1.07
C LEU A 201 -7.42 -27.45 2.08
N ALA A 202 -7.84 -26.34 2.66
CA ALA A 202 -8.95 -26.30 3.62
C ALA A 202 -10.24 -26.90 3.02
N LYS A 203 -10.63 -26.48 1.81
CA LYS A 203 -11.79 -27.03 1.09
C LYS A 203 -11.73 -28.53 0.85
N THR A 204 -10.51 -29.05 0.65
CA THR A 204 -10.28 -30.47 0.46
C THR A 204 -10.36 -31.23 1.77
N MET A 205 -9.73 -30.69 2.81
CA MET A 205 -9.63 -31.29 4.13
C MET A 205 -10.97 -31.30 4.86
N PHE A 206 -11.81 -30.29 4.70
CA PHE A 206 -13.05 -30.13 5.46
C PHE A 206 -14.30 -30.14 4.57
N LYS A 207 -15.44 -30.53 5.15
CA LYS A 207 -16.72 -30.58 4.42
C LYS A 207 -17.28 -29.17 4.21
N PHE A 208 -16.84 -28.44 3.19
CA PHE A 208 -17.42 -27.14 2.83
C PHE A 208 -18.73 -27.31 2.06
N GLY A 209 -19.85 -26.93 2.70
CA GLY A 209 -21.18 -27.04 2.11
C GLY A 209 -21.53 -25.81 1.27
N PHE A 210 -21.38 -25.92 -0.05
CA PHE A 210 -22.09 -25.08 -1.03
C PHE A 210 -22.60 -25.97 -2.16
N ASP A 211 -23.90 -26.28 -2.10
CA ASP A 211 -24.59 -27.01 -3.17
C ASP A 211 -25.02 -26.01 -4.25
N LEU A 212 -24.16 -25.81 -5.25
CA LEU A 212 -24.38 -24.91 -6.38
C LEU A 212 -25.63 -25.25 -7.20
N SER A 213 -26.19 -26.46 -7.06
CA SER A 213 -27.41 -26.87 -7.78
C SER A 213 -28.63 -26.01 -7.44
N LYS A 214 -28.68 -25.42 -6.24
CA LYS A 214 -29.83 -24.60 -5.78
C LYS A 214 -29.78 -23.15 -6.27
N ILE A 215 -28.59 -22.60 -6.50
CA ILE A 215 -28.38 -21.21 -6.95
C ILE A 215 -28.76 -21.05 -8.42
N PHE A 216 -28.42 -22.03 -9.26
CA PHE A 216 -28.75 -21.99 -10.68
C PHE A 216 -30.26 -21.92 -10.95
N HIS A 217 -31.09 -22.53 -10.10
CA HIS A 217 -32.54 -22.47 -10.25
C HIS A 217 -33.10 -21.08 -9.91
N PHE A 218 -32.53 -20.40 -8.92
CA PHE A 218 -32.95 -19.07 -8.48
C PHE A 218 -32.52 -17.98 -9.49
N VAL A 219 -31.27 -18.03 -9.96
CA VAL A 219 -30.73 -17.06 -10.94
C VAL A 219 -31.48 -17.15 -12.28
N LYS A 220 -31.83 -18.37 -12.73
CA LYS A 220 -32.56 -18.57 -13.99
C LYS A 220 -33.98 -18.00 -13.93
N LYS A 221 -34.65 -18.09 -12.78
CA LYS A 221 -36.00 -17.54 -12.57
C LYS A 221 -35.99 -16.01 -12.48
N PHE A 222 -34.95 -15.44 -11.85
CA PHE A 222 -34.75 -13.99 -11.75
C PHE A 222 -34.46 -13.34 -13.11
N PHE A 223 -33.58 -13.95 -13.92
CA PHE A 223 -33.26 -13.44 -15.26
C PHE A 223 -34.46 -13.42 -16.20
N LEU A 224 -35.34 -14.44 -16.14
CA LEU A 224 -36.55 -14.46 -16.96
C LEU A 224 -37.49 -13.30 -16.61
N LEU A 225 -37.66 -13.02 -15.32
CA LEU A 225 -38.51 -11.92 -14.83
C LEU A 225 -37.97 -10.54 -15.24
N LEU A 226 -36.65 -10.35 -15.15
CA LEU A 226 -35.99 -9.12 -15.57
C LEU A 226 -36.15 -8.87 -17.08
N MET A 227 -36.05 -9.92 -17.90
CA MET A 227 -36.21 -9.82 -19.34
C MET A 227 -37.64 -9.43 -19.74
N PHE A 228 -38.65 -9.99 -19.06
CA PHE A 228 -40.06 -9.60 -19.25
C PHE A 228 -40.32 -8.14 -18.86
N PHE A 229 -39.71 -7.67 -17.76
CA PHE A 229 -39.84 -6.28 -17.31
C PHE A 229 -39.23 -5.27 -18.29
N ILE A 230 -38.05 -5.58 -18.84
CA ILE A 230 -37.39 -4.73 -19.86
C ILE A 230 -38.23 -4.66 -21.13
N LEU A 231 -38.76 -5.78 -21.61
CA LEU A 231 -39.65 -5.82 -22.79
C LEU A 231 -40.91 -4.98 -22.57
N PHE A 232 -41.52 -5.08 -21.38
CA PHE A 232 -42.69 -4.28 -21.02
C PHE A 232 -42.38 -2.77 -21.02
N MET A 233 -41.24 -2.37 -20.46
CA MET A 233 -40.79 -0.97 -20.44
C MET A 233 -40.51 -0.41 -21.85
N LEU A 234 -39.91 -1.22 -22.73
CA LEU A 234 -39.68 -0.82 -24.13
C LEU A 234 -40.98 -0.66 -24.92
N CYS A 235 -41.94 -1.57 -24.73
CA CYS A 235 -43.28 -1.44 -25.31
C CYS A 235 -44.01 -0.20 -24.79
N PHE A 236 -43.92 0.07 -23.49
CA PHE A 236 -44.52 1.26 -22.87
C PHE A 236 -43.89 2.56 -23.38
N TYR A 237 -42.55 2.60 -23.50
CA TYR A 237 -41.82 3.74 -24.05
C TYR A 237 -42.21 4.04 -25.50
N HIS A 238 -42.28 3.03 -26.37
CA HIS A 238 -42.73 3.22 -27.74
C HIS A 238 -44.19 3.68 -27.82
N TRP A 239 -45.07 3.18 -26.96
CA TRP A 239 -46.46 3.64 -26.88
C TRP A 239 -46.57 5.13 -26.49
N GLN A 240 -45.76 5.60 -25.54
CA GLN A 240 -45.71 7.02 -25.14
C GLN A 240 -45.16 7.91 -26.26
N HIS A 241 -44.10 7.47 -26.96
CA HIS A 241 -43.52 8.24 -28.07
C HIS A 241 -44.49 8.40 -29.25
N ILE A 242 -45.28 7.37 -29.57
CA ILE A 242 -46.31 7.46 -30.62
C ILE A 242 -47.37 8.50 -30.25
N LYS A 243 -47.80 8.57 -28.98
CA LYS A 243 -48.74 9.60 -28.50
C LYS A 243 -48.18 11.03 -28.63
N ILE A 244 -46.92 11.25 -28.26
CA ILE A 244 -46.28 12.57 -28.29
C ILE A 244 -46.09 13.06 -29.74
N ILE A 245 -45.71 12.17 -30.66
CA ILE A 245 -45.53 12.52 -32.08
C ILE A 245 -46.88 12.92 -32.70
N TRP A 246 -47.96 12.20 -32.38
CA TRP A 246 -49.30 12.52 -32.86
C TRP A 246 -49.80 13.88 -32.33
N PHE A 247 -49.54 14.18 -31.06
CA PHE A 247 -49.94 15.45 -30.42
C PHE A 247 -49.11 16.67 -30.92
N ASN A 248 -47.82 16.48 -31.19
CA ASN A 248 -46.92 17.52 -31.73
C ASN A 248 -47.17 17.82 -33.21
N TYR A 249 -47.68 16.85 -33.98
CA TYR A 249 -48.04 17.07 -35.38
C TYR A 249 -49.25 18.01 -35.53
N ILE A 250 -50.23 17.90 -34.61
CA ILE A 250 -51.44 18.74 -34.61
C ILE A 250 -51.11 20.18 -34.20
N THR A 251 -50.31 20.38 -33.15
CA THR A 251 -49.98 21.71 -32.60
C THR A 251 -49.01 22.53 -33.46
N LYS A 252 -48.11 21.89 -34.24
CA LYS A 252 -47.18 22.60 -35.14
C LYS A 252 -47.86 23.29 -36.32
N LYS A 253 -49.01 22.78 -36.78
CA LYS A 253 -49.74 23.35 -37.92
C LYS A 253 -50.35 24.72 -37.58
N GLU A 254 -50.77 24.91 -36.33
CA GLU A 254 -51.37 26.16 -35.85
C GLU A 254 -50.30 27.21 -35.48
N ALA A 255 -49.17 26.78 -34.89
CA ALA A 255 -48.09 27.68 -34.49
C ALA A 255 -47.32 28.30 -35.67
N TYR A 256 -47.18 27.59 -36.80
CA TYR A 256 -46.44 28.08 -37.97
C TYR A 256 -47.19 29.21 -38.71
N SER A 257 -48.52 29.22 -38.64
CA SER A 257 -49.35 30.31 -39.16
C SER A 257 -49.12 31.61 -38.38
N LEU A 258 -49.05 31.53 -37.05
CA LEU A 258 -48.87 32.67 -36.15
C LEU A 258 -47.46 33.28 -36.23
N TYR A 259 -46.43 32.44 -36.36
CA TYR A 259 -45.02 32.86 -36.45
C TYR A 259 -44.76 33.71 -37.70
N LYS A 260 -45.36 33.35 -38.84
CA LYS A 260 -45.15 34.06 -40.12
C LYS A 260 -45.72 35.49 -40.11
N THR A 261 -46.83 35.71 -39.40
CA THR A 261 -47.44 37.04 -39.24
C THR A 261 -46.60 37.97 -38.36
N VAL A 262 -45.95 37.43 -37.33
CA VAL A 262 -45.12 38.21 -36.39
C VAL A 262 -43.76 38.58 -37.00
N GLN A 263 -43.15 37.68 -37.77
CA GLN A 263 -41.83 37.91 -38.36
C GLN A 263 -41.83 39.02 -39.42
N ASP A 264 -42.93 39.17 -40.17
CA ASP A 264 -43.09 40.22 -41.20
C ASP A 264 -43.27 41.63 -40.60
N GLN A 265 -43.70 41.73 -39.33
CA GLN A 265 -43.81 43.01 -38.64
C GLN A 265 -42.50 43.46 -37.96
N ILE A 266 -41.62 42.52 -37.61
CA ILE A 266 -40.36 42.81 -36.90
C ILE A 266 -39.22 43.23 -37.85
N SER A 267 -39.23 42.77 -39.12
CA SER A 267 -38.18 43.09 -40.10
C SER A 267 -38.14 44.54 -40.59
N LYS A 268 -39.12 45.38 -40.21
CA LYS A 268 -39.23 46.79 -40.66
C LYS A 268 -38.66 47.84 -39.69
N LYS A 269 -38.06 47.50 -38.54
CA LYS A 269 -37.80 48.51 -37.49
C LYS A 269 -36.43 48.60 -36.79
N ILE A 270 -35.38 47.85 -37.16
CA ILE A 270 -34.08 48.00 -36.46
C ILE A 270 -32.87 47.83 -37.41
N PRO A 271 -31.96 48.82 -37.54
CA PRO A 271 -30.70 48.67 -38.28
C PRO A 271 -29.55 48.15 -37.37
N PRO A 272 -28.48 47.56 -37.94
CA PRO A 272 -27.39 46.93 -37.18
C PRO A 272 -26.34 47.94 -36.69
N VAL A 273 -25.77 47.71 -35.50
CA VAL A 273 -24.67 48.50 -34.92
C VAL A 273 -23.37 47.69 -34.98
N TYR A 274 -22.32 48.31 -35.52
CA TYR A 274 -20.93 47.83 -35.52
C TYR A 274 -20.15 48.50 -34.36
N PHE A 275 -19.20 47.78 -33.74
CA PHE A 275 -18.23 48.36 -32.80
C PHE A 275 -16.88 48.60 -33.49
N SER A 276 -16.36 49.83 -33.42
CA SER A 276 -14.98 50.19 -33.78
C SER A 276 -14.17 50.52 -32.52
N SER A 277 -12.89 50.10 -32.51
CA SER A 277 -11.87 50.50 -31.55
C SER A 277 -11.53 51.99 -31.70
N ASP A 278 -11.50 52.75 -30.59
CA ASP A 278 -10.52 53.84 -30.36
C ASP A 278 -10.79 54.63 -29.06
N ARG A 279 -9.68 55.03 -28.40
CA ARG A 279 -9.47 56.06 -27.34
C ARG A 279 -9.67 55.70 -25.86
N LEU A 280 -8.52 55.62 -25.18
CA LEU A 280 -8.33 55.96 -23.76
C LEU A 280 -8.36 57.48 -23.55
N PRO A 281 -8.83 57.98 -22.39
CA PRO A 281 -8.44 59.31 -21.90
C PRO A 281 -7.54 59.24 -20.66
N ASP A 282 -6.46 60.03 -20.73
CA ASP A 282 -5.60 60.45 -19.62
C ASP A 282 -6.40 61.24 -18.58
N ASN A 283 -6.41 60.77 -17.33
CA ASN A 283 -6.66 61.58 -16.12
C ASN A 283 -6.48 60.70 -14.86
N TYR A 284 -5.26 60.57 -14.32
CA TYR A 284 -5.03 60.38 -12.88
C TYR A 284 -3.57 60.70 -12.55
N ARG A 285 -3.32 61.90 -12.02
CA ARG A 285 -2.05 62.29 -11.39
C ARG A 285 -2.29 62.51 -9.89
N LYS A 286 -1.43 61.87 -9.10
CA LYS A 286 -0.99 62.19 -7.72
C LYS A 286 -1.98 62.01 -6.56
N HIS A 287 -1.71 61.00 -5.75
CA HIS A 287 -1.77 61.09 -4.30
C HIS A 287 -0.41 60.61 -3.73
N PRO A 288 0.27 61.39 -2.86
CA PRO A 288 1.28 60.86 -1.97
C PRO A 288 0.56 60.13 -0.81
N ASP A 289 1.23 59.18 -0.16
CA ASP A 289 0.74 58.40 1.00
C ASP A 289 -0.09 57.14 0.71
N ILE A 290 0.39 56.29 -0.19
CA ILE A 290 0.01 54.86 -0.15
C ILE A 290 1.25 54.01 0.09
N GLU A 291 1.49 53.72 1.37
CA GLU A 291 2.35 52.66 1.81
C GLU A 291 1.71 51.32 1.38
N TYR A 292 2.27 50.67 0.36
CA TYR A 292 1.78 49.36 -0.10
C TYR A 292 2.12 48.28 0.94
N LYS A 293 1.23 48.07 1.91
CA LYS A 293 1.21 46.85 2.72
C LYS A 293 0.91 45.68 1.80
N GLY A 294 1.88 44.76 1.69
CA GLY A 294 1.82 43.57 0.84
C GLY A 294 0.51 42.80 0.99
N MET A 295 -0.14 42.54 -0.15
CA MET A 295 -1.38 41.77 -0.22
C MET A 295 -1.04 40.28 -0.16
N PHE A 296 -1.56 39.59 0.87
CA PHE A 296 -1.40 38.15 1.05
C PHE A 296 -2.39 37.41 0.14
N ILE A 297 -1.88 36.55 -0.75
CA ILE A 297 -2.72 35.58 -1.45
C ILE A 297 -2.75 34.31 -0.59
N SER A 298 -3.84 34.13 0.15
CA SER A 298 -4.19 32.85 0.76
C SER A 298 -5.20 32.12 -0.13
N ASP A 299 -5.00 30.82 -0.24
CA ASP A 299 -5.91 29.80 -0.76
C ASP A 299 -6.03 29.66 -2.29
N TYR A 300 -5.26 28.71 -2.83
CA TYR A 300 -5.71 27.87 -3.94
C TYR A 300 -5.26 26.44 -3.69
N GLN A 301 -6.21 25.58 -3.29
CA GLN A 301 -6.01 24.13 -3.22
C GLN A 301 -6.20 23.50 -4.60
N ASN A 302 -5.22 22.67 -4.98
CA ASN A 302 -5.28 21.47 -5.83
C ASN A 302 -6.17 21.48 -7.09
N SER A 303 -5.52 21.44 -8.26
CA SER A 303 -5.92 20.59 -9.38
C SER A 303 -4.77 20.50 -10.39
N LEU A 304 -4.56 19.32 -10.96
CA LEU A 304 -3.60 19.05 -12.04
C LEU A 304 -3.72 20.10 -13.15
N ILE A 305 -2.57 20.56 -13.64
CA ILE A 305 -2.20 20.82 -15.05
C ILE A 305 -0.73 21.31 -15.00
N GLY A 306 0.14 20.61 -15.73
CA GLY A 306 1.52 21.04 -15.95
C GLY A 306 1.56 22.40 -16.65
N GLU A 307 2.61 23.18 -16.36
CA GLU A 307 2.91 24.45 -17.04
C GLU A 307 1.76 25.49 -17.09
N MET A 308 1.21 25.88 -15.95
CA MET A 308 0.82 27.29 -15.81
C MET A 308 2.06 28.08 -15.42
N THR A 309 2.81 28.52 -16.44
CA THR A 309 3.82 29.56 -16.29
C THR A 309 3.23 30.77 -15.56
N LEU A 310 4.05 31.51 -14.80
CA LEU A 310 3.67 32.74 -14.08
C LEU A 310 2.75 33.68 -14.91
N THR A 311 2.93 33.65 -16.23
CA THR A 311 2.09 34.28 -17.26
C THR A 311 0.60 33.96 -17.16
N HIS A 312 0.19 32.74 -16.78
CA HIS A 312 -1.21 32.33 -16.68
C HIS A 312 -1.91 32.81 -15.39
N ILE A 313 -1.13 32.98 -14.31
CA ILE A 313 -1.61 33.58 -13.04
C ILE A 313 -1.74 35.10 -13.22
N LEU A 314 -0.80 35.71 -13.94
CA LEU A 314 -0.85 37.14 -14.28
C LEU A 314 -1.96 37.44 -15.31
N SER A 315 -2.17 36.60 -16.34
CA SER A 315 -3.19 36.85 -17.37
C SER A 315 -4.63 36.72 -16.87
N ASN A 316 -4.91 35.82 -15.92
CA ASN A 316 -6.25 35.64 -15.35
C ASN A 316 -6.61 36.67 -14.26
N SER A 317 -5.64 37.45 -13.80
CA SER A 317 -5.88 38.57 -12.88
C SER A 317 -5.92 39.89 -13.65
N THR A 318 -6.89 40.01 -14.55
CA THR A 318 -7.19 41.26 -15.30
C THR A 318 -7.41 42.46 -14.37
N PHE A 319 -7.74 42.23 -13.10
CA PHE A 319 -7.86 43.27 -12.07
C PHE A 319 -6.50 43.78 -11.54
N LEU A 320 -5.46 42.94 -11.48
CA LEU A 320 -4.14 43.30 -10.91
C LEU A 320 -3.21 43.94 -11.96
N LEU A 321 -3.26 43.47 -13.21
CA LEU A 321 -2.40 43.99 -14.29
C LEU A 321 -2.75 45.42 -14.73
N ASN A 322 -4.03 45.81 -14.66
CA ASN A 322 -4.46 47.16 -15.05
C ASN A 322 -3.91 48.27 -14.12
N LYS A 323 -3.36 47.92 -12.95
CA LYS A 323 -2.82 48.89 -11.97
C LYS A 323 -1.29 49.00 -11.98
N LEU A 324 -0.56 48.08 -12.61
CA LEU A 324 0.90 47.94 -12.44
C LEU A 324 1.73 48.28 -13.70
N GLY A 325 1.10 48.62 -14.82
CA GLY A 325 1.80 48.99 -16.06
C GLY A 325 2.17 47.78 -16.94
N ARG A 326 2.66 48.06 -18.16
CA ARG A 326 2.96 47.05 -19.19
C ARG A 326 4.13 46.16 -18.73
N VAL A 327 3.90 44.85 -18.71
CA VAL A 327 4.91 43.82 -18.43
C VAL A 327 5.87 43.70 -19.62
N GLU A 328 7.16 43.81 -19.37
CA GLU A 328 8.21 43.72 -20.40
C GLU A 328 8.85 42.33 -20.44
N SER A 329 9.13 41.75 -19.28
CA SER A 329 9.63 40.38 -19.16
C SER A 329 9.27 39.74 -17.81
N VAL A 330 9.21 38.42 -17.80
CA VAL A 330 8.99 37.60 -16.60
C VAL A 330 10.23 36.75 -16.38
N GLU A 331 10.88 36.91 -15.23
CA GLU A 331 12.03 36.11 -14.80
C GLU A 331 11.61 35.21 -13.63
N GLN A 332 12.45 34.24 -13.28
CA GLN A 332 12.08 33.12 -12.39
C GLN A 332 11.56 33.57 -10.99
N ASN A 333 11.99 34.75 -10.50
CA ASN A 333 11.59 35.31 -9.19
C ASN A 333 11.25 36.82 -9.23
N SER A 334 11.14 37.43 -10.42
CA SER A 334 10.94 38.88 -10.58
C SER A 334 10.13 39.17 -11.84
N VAL A 335 9.35 40.25 -11.82
CA VAL A 335 8.64 40.77 -12.99
C VAL A 335 9.19 42.16 -13.31
N LYS A 336 9.64 42.35 -14.54
CA LYS A 336 10.04 43.66 -15.06
C LYS A 336 8.85 44.36 -15.69
N LEU A 337 8.54 45.53 -15.15
CA LEU A 337 7.50 46.44 -15.64
C LEU A 337 8.19 47.66 -16.24
N ALA A 338 7.54 48.33 -17.19
CA ALA A 338 8.04 49.59 -17.78
C ALA A 338 8.33 50.70 -16.74
N THR A 339 7.81 50.57 -15.51
CA THR A 339 7.98 51.52 -14.40
C THR A 339 8.94 51.04 -13.30
N GLY A 340 9.52 49.85 -13.40
CA GLY A 340 10.44 49.28 -12.39
C GLY A 340 10.32 47.76 -12.23
N SER A 341 11.17 47.17 -11.38
CA SER A 341 11.16 45.72 -11.08
C SER A 341 10.39 45.40 -9.79
N VAL A 342 9.54 44.39 -9.82
CA VAL A 342 8.86 43.85 -8.63
C VAL A 342 9.43 42.47 -8.30
N ASP A 343 10.05 42.37 -7.13
CA ASP A 343 10.51 41.09 -6.57
C ASP A 343 9.33 40.32 -5.96
N ILE A 344 9.08 39.10 -6.46
CA ILE A 344 8.04 38.23 -5.91
C ILE A 344 8.69 37.33 -4.86
N ARG A 345 8.54 37.69 -3.58
CA ARG A 345 8.93 36.82 -2.47
C ARG A 345 7.76 35.97 -2.04
N PHE A 346 7.80 34.67 -2.32
CA PHE A 346 6.89 33.70 -1.71
C PHE A 346 7.16 33.66 -0.20
N LYS A 347 6.16 34.04 0.60
CA LYS A 347 6.27 33.92 2.06
C LYS A 347 6.25 32.43 2.43
N ARG A 348 7.40 31.88 2.83
CA ARG A 348 7.54 30.48 3.29
C ARG A 348 6.52 30.21 4.38
N ASN A 349 5.66 29.23 4.15
CA ASN A 349 4.64 28.82 5.12
C ASN A 349 5.30 27.92 6.16
N GLU A 350 5.96 28.50 7.17
CA GLU A 350 6.48 27.76 8.35
C GLU A 350 5.37 27.06 9.16
N ARG A 351 4.09 27.33 8.83
CA ARG A 351 2.89 26.75 9.47
C ARG A 351 2.71 25.24 9.27
N ASN A 352 3.44 24.62 8.34
CA ASN A 352 3.26 23.21 7.99
C ASN A 352 4.34 22.29 8.60
N VAL A 353 5.25 22.83 9.44
CA VAL A 353 6.28 22.04 10.12
C VAL A 353 5.84 21.72 11.54
N ILE A 354 5.77 20.44 11.90
CA ILE A 354 5.56 20.01 13.29
C ILE A 354 6.81 19.32 13.79
N LYS A 355 7.25 19.68 14.99
CA LYS A 355 8.31 18.99 15.70
C LYS A 355 7.70 17.99 16.67
N GLU A 356 8.03 16.71 16.52
CA GLU A 356 7.61 15.69 17.49
C GLU A 356 8.40 15.92 18.78
N PRO A 357 7.71 16.15 19.92
CA PRO A 357 8.33 16.70 21.13
C PRO A 357 9.37 15.78 21.78
N VAL A 358 9.20 14.46 21.71
CA VAL A 358 10.07 13.52 22.42
C VAL A 358 11.37 13.29 21.66
N SER A 359 11.28 12.99 20.37
CA SER A 359 12.42 12.76 19.48
C SER A 359 13.09 14.07 19.06
N GLY A 360 12.32 15.14 18.87
CA GLY A 360 12.78 16.40 18.29
C GLY A 360 12.82 16.40 16.76
N MET A 361 12.29 15.36 16.11
CA MET A 361 12.22 15.27 14.64
C MET A 361 11.19 16.24 14.07
N SER A 362 11.49 16.84 12.92
CA SER A 362 10.57 17.77 12.25
C SER A 362 9.91 17.09 11.06
N PHE A 363 8.60 17.28 10.91
CA PHE A 363 7.77 16.71 9.87
C PHE A 363 7.04 17.81 9.12
N ILE A 364 6.84 17.61 7.82
CA ILE A 364 6.14 18.53 6.93
C ILE A 364 4.88 17.84 6.42
N GLN A 365 3.74 18.52 6.51
CA GLN A 365 2.53 18.03 5.87
C GLN A 365 2.64 18.21 4.35
N ILE A 366 2.63 17.09 3.63
CA ILE A 366 2.50 17.05 2.19
C ILE A 366 1.02 16.88 1.88
N PRO A 367 0.33 17.88 1.30
CA PRO A 367 -1.08 17.74 0.95
C PRO A 367 -1.24 16.67 -0.12
N GLY A 368 -2.28 15.85 0.03
CA GLY A 368 -2.61 14.81 -0.94
C GLY A 368 -2.99 15.37 -2.30
N GLY A 369 -2.94 14.52 -3.31
CA GLY A 369 -3.26 14.83 -4.70
C GLY A 369 -2.73 13.75 -5.65
N CYS A 370 -2.98 13.93 -6.93
CA CYS A 370 -2.55 12.98 -7.95
C CYS A 370 -1.44 13.56 -8.84
N PHE A 371 -0.60 12.67 -9.35
CA PHE A 371 0.52 12.98 -10.23
C PHE A 371 0.80 11.84 -11.19
N GLU A 372 1.52 12.13 -12.27
CA GLU A 372 2.07 11.11 -13.17
C GLU A 372 3.39 10.59 -12.58
N MET A 373 3.36 9.34 -12.11
CA MET A 373 4.53 8.64 -11.58
C MET A 373 5.33 8.02 -12.72
N GLY A 374 6.65 7.99 -12.58
CA GLY A 374 7.56 7.40 -13.55
C GLY A 374 8.04 8.33 -14.65
N CYS A 375 8.89 7.78 -15.51
CA CYS A 375 9.56 8.50 -16.59
C CYS A 375 8.68 8.54 -17.83
N ASN A 376 8.49 9.74 -18.40
CA ASN A 376 7.61 9.92 -19.57
C ASN A 376 8.36 9.72 -20.90
N ALA A 377 7.60 9.56 -21.99
CA ALA A 377 8.16 9.29 -23.31
C ALA A 377 9.08 10.42 -23.86
N ASN A 378 8.94 11.64 -23.35
CA ASN A 378 9.75 12.80 -23.75
C ASN A 378 11.12 12.84 -23.03
N GLN A 379 11.35 11.95 -22.06
CA GLN A 379 12.58 11.80 -21.28
C GLN A 379 13.38 10.51 -21.64
N LYS A 380 12.97 9.82 -22.72
CA LYS A 380 13.38 8.46 -23.11
C LYS A 380 14.88 8.17 -23.11
N GLU A 381 15.73 9.14 -23.42
CA GLU A 381 17.19 8.94 -23.48
C GLU A 381 17.84 8.78 -22.09
N SER A 382 17.10 9.08 -21.00
CA SER A 382 17.60 9.03 -19.62
C SER A 382 16.83 8.06 -18.69
N CYS A 383 15.74 7.45 -19.18
CA CYS A 383 14.90 6.57 -18.37
C CYS A 383 15.46 5.14 -18.33
N GLN A 384 15.55 4.54 -17.14
CA GLN A 384 15.75 3.10 -17.03
C GLN A 384 14.45 2.32 -17.31
N ALA A 385 14.57 1.07 -17.77
CA ALA A 385 13.40 0.25 -18.16
C ALA A 385 12.39 0.05 -17.01
N ASN A 386 12.88 0.00 -15.76
CA ASN A 386 12.07 -0.14 -14.55
C ASN A 386 11.34 1.15 -14.13
N GLU A 387 11.65 2.30 -14.75
CA GLU A 387 11.03 3.61 -14.49
C GLU A 387 9.81 3.87 -15.39
N THR A 388 9.41 2.88 -16.20
CA THR A 388 8.31 2.96 -17.17
C THR A 388 7.30 1.83 -16.92
N PRO A 389 6.01 1.98 -17.30
CA PRO A 389 5.41 3.16 -17.92
C PRO A 389 5.12 4.29 -16.93
N SER A 390 5.02 5.52 -17.45
CA SER A 390 4.41 6.61 -16.69
C SER A 390 2.92 6.35 -16.50
N HIS A 391 2.41 6.57 -15.29
CA HIS A 391 1.03 6.24 -14.92
C HIS A 391 0.50 7.13 -13.79
N PRO A 392 -0.83 7.34 -13.70
CA PRO A 392 -1.41 8.19 -12.68
C PRO A 392 -1.40 7.51 -11.30
N VAL A 393 -1.00 8.27 -10.29
CA VAL A 393 -1.01 7.87 -8.88
C VAL A 393 -1.57 9.01 -8.03
N CYS A 394 -2.41 8.69 -7.06
CA CYS A 394 -2.99 9.59 -6.09
C CYS A 394 -2.48 9.25 -4.68
N ILE A 395 -1.91 10.24 -4.00
CA ILE A 395 -1.35 10.12 -2.66
C ILE A 395 -2.21 10.89 -1.67
N ASN A 396 -2.52 10.28 -0.54
CA ASN A 396 -3.19 10.93 0.59
C ASN A 396 -2.26 11.96 1.22
N SER A 397 -2.82 12.91 1.98
CA SER A 397 -1.95 13.79 2.76
C SER A 397 -1.12 12.99 3.77
N LEU A 398 0.16 13.30 3.88
CA LEU A 398 1.07 12.62 4.80
C LEU A 398 1.98 13.61 5.53
N TRP A 399 2.48 13.23 6.70
CA TRP A 399 3.51 13.97 7.42
C TRP A 399 4.87 13.33 7.16
N LEU A 400 5.61 13.88 6.20
CA LEU A 400 6.92 13.36 5.81
C LEU A 400 8.02 14.02 6.63
N GLY A 401 9.02 13.26 7.06
CA GLY A 401 10.21 13.77 7.70
C GLY A 401 10.85 14.88 6.85
N LYS A 402 11.07 16.04 7.48
CA LYS A 402 11.67 17.21 6.82
C LYS A 402 13.02 16.87 6.19
N THR A 403 13.76 15.97 6.84
CA THR A 403 15.09 15.52 6.47
C THR A 403 15.15 14.00 6.49
N GLU A 404 16.22 13.44 5.95
CA GLU A 404 16.70 12.12 6.31
C GLU A 404 16.90 12.01 7.83
N ILE A 405 16.87 10.79 8.37
CA ILE A 405 17.22 10.55 9.77
C ILE A 405 18.69 10.91 9.96
N THR A 406 18.97 11.79 10.92
CA THR A 406 20.34 12.22 11.24
C THR A 406 21.06 11.22 12.14
N GLN A 407 22.40 11.24 12.15
CA GLN A 407 23.20 10.42 13.05
C GLN A 407 22.87 10.68 14.53
N LYS A 408 22.60 11.94 14.91
CA LYS A 408 22.16 12.31 16.25
C LYS A 408 20.81 11.72 16.63
N GLN A 409 19.85 11.74 15.70
CA GLN A 409 18.54 11.12 15.90
C GLN A 409 18.65 9.60 16.00
N TRP A 410 19.47 8.99 15.14
CA TRP A 410 19.81 7.56 15.22
C TRP A 410 20.39 7.21 16.58
N MET A 411 21.44 7.91 17.01
CA MET A 411 22.11 7.67 18.30
C MET A 411 21.13 7.79 19.47
N LYS A 412 20.21 8.75 19.43
CA LYS A 412 19.19 8.94 20.48
C LYS A 412 18.23 7.75 20.61
N VAL A 413 17.88 7.10 19.50
CA VAL A 413 16.89 6.00 19.47
C VAL A 413 17.55 4.62 19.59
N MET A 414 18.73 4.46 18.99
CA MET A 414 19.39 3.17 18.76
C MET A 414 20.69 3.01 19.56
N ASN A 415 21.20 4.07 20.18
CA ASN A 415 22.43 4.08 20.96
C ASN A 415 23.65 3.46 20.24
N THR A 416 23.74 3.66 18.92
CA THR A 416 24.82 3.16 18.05
C THR A 416 25.21 4.23 17.03
N LYS A 417 26.39 4.08 16.39
CA LYS A 417 26.85 4.95 15.30
C LYS A 417 27.32 4.08 14.11
N PRO A 418 26.41 3.71 13.18
CA PRO A 418 26.75 2.81 12.09
C PRO A 418 27.43 3.51 10.90
N SER A 419 27.29 4.83 10.79
CA SER A 419 27.68 5.58 9.61
C SER A 419 29.19 5.55 9.34
N VAL A 420 29.57 5.62 8.07
CA VAL A 420 30.98 5.61 7.64
C VAL A 420 31.71 6.83 8.19
N PHE A 421 31.08 8.00 8.12
CA PHE A 421 31.64 9.27 8.61
C PHE A 421 30.91 9.73 9.87
N GLN A 422 31.51 9.51 11.05
CA GLN A 422 30.86 9.68 12.35
C GLN A 422 31.10 11.04 13.02
N ASP A 423 31.83 11.93 12.34
CA ASP A 423 32.22 13.27 12.75
C ASP A 423 31.13 14.33 12.46
N CYS A 424 29.88 13.90 12.23
CA CYS A 424 28.79 14.79 11.85
C CYS A 424 27.43 14.34 12.40
N ASP A 425 27.04 14.94 13.53
CA ASP A 425 25.78 14.63 14.22
C ASP A 425 24.53 14.94 13.37
N ASP A 426 24.56 16.03 12.59
CA ASP A 426 23.44 16.48 11.75
C ASP A 426 23.50 15.91 10.32
N CYS A 427 24.47 15.05 9.99
CA CYS A 427 24.48 14.33 8.72
C CYS A 427 23.46 13.19 8.75
N PRO A 428 22.95 12.73 7.59
CA PRO A 428 22.15 11.52 7.53
C PRO A 428 22.89 10.33 8.13
N VAL A 429 22.15 9.46 8.81
CA VAL A 429 22.64 8.13 9.12
C VAL A 429 22.73 7.32 7.83
N ASP A 430 23.91 6.83 7.51
CA ASP A 430 24.17 5.85 6.46
C ASP A 430 24.57 4.48 7.04
N SER A 431 24.86 3.51 6.16
CA SER A 431 25.26 2.14 6.54
C SER A 431 24.21 1.37 7.34
N VAL A 432 22.95 1.74 7.11
CA VAL A 432 21.77 1.13 7.74
C VAL A 432 20.98 0.36 6.70
N SER A 433 20.54 -0.83 7.08
CA SER A 433 19.70 -1.67 6.23
C SER A 433 18.23 -1.31 6.38
N TRP A 434 17.41 -1.83 5.47
CA TRP A 434 15.96 -1.72 5.59
C TRP A 434 15.48 -2.30 6.92
N VAL A 435 16.04 -3.44 7.34
CA VAL A 435 15.72 -4.07 8.62
C VAL A 435 16.06 -3.16 9.80
N ASP A 436 17.23 -2.53 9.82
CA ASP A 436 17.57 -1.63 10.93
C ASP A 436 16.69 -0.38 10.94
N SER A 437 16.28 0.10 9.76
CA SER A 437 15.33 1.22 9.64
C SER A 437 13.99 0.87 10.29
N LYS A 438 13.51 -0.38 10.14
CA LYS A 438 12.30 -0.86 10.85
C LYS A 438 12.52 -0.99 12.36
N VAL A 439 13.70 -1.45 12.81
CA VAL A 439 14.02 -1.49 14.25
C VAL A 439 14.08 -0.09 14.85
N PHE A 440 14.71 0.87 14.16
CA PHE A 440 14.72 2.27 14.54
C PHE A 440 13.30 2.82 14.67
N ILE A 441 12.45 2.59 13.66
CA ILE A 441 11.04 2.99 13.68
C ILE A 441 10.34 2.40 14.90
N HIS A 442 10.47 1.09 15.14
CA HIS A 442 9.85 0.42 16.29
C HIS A 442 10.28 1.05 17.63
N ASN A 443 11.57 1.27 17.83
CA ASN A 443 12.10 1.91 19.04
C ASN A 443 11.63 3.36 19.19
N LEU A 444 11.50 4.09 18.08
CA LEU A 444 10.93 5.44 18.06
C LEU A 444 9.44 5.42 18.43
N GLU A 445 8.67 4.44 17.97
CA GLU A 445 7.26 4.27 18.38
C GLU A 445 7.14 4.02 19.88
N LEU A 446 7.98 3.15 20.45
CA LEU A 446 8.04 2.88 21.89
C LEU A 446 8.40 4.15 22.68
N LEU A 447 9.36 4.93 22.19
CA LEU A 447 9.84 6.14 22.87
C LEU A 447 8.79 7.27 22.87
N THR A 448 8.05 7.43 21.78
CA THR A 448 7.17 8.59 21.55
C THR A 448 5.69 8.28 21.73
N SER A 449 5.31 6.99 21.76
CA SER A 449 3.93 6.51 21.66
C SER A 449 3.21 7.02 20.40
N LYS A 450 3.94 7.21 19.30
CA LYS A 450 3.42 7.60 17.98
C LYS A 450 3.72 6.52 16.94
N LYS A 451 3.01 6.57 15.81
CA LYS A 451 3.17 5.61 14.71
C LYS A 451 4.00 6.19 13.58
N PHE A 452 5.03 5.45 13.16
CA PHE A 452 5.90 5.85 12.08
C PHE A 452 6.14 4.70 11.12
N ARG A 453 6.51 5.04 9.89
CA ARG A 453 6.88 4.07 8.86
C ARG A 453 7.85 4.66 7.86
N LEU A 454 8.39 3.83 6.98
CA LEU A 454 9.04 4.33 5.77
C LEU A 454 7.98 4.90 4.82
N PRO A 455 8.33 5.90 3.99
CA PRO A 455 7.46 6.31 2.89
C PRO A 455 7.28 5.14 1.92
N SER A 456 6.14 5.07 1.25
CA SER A 456 6.07 4.29 0.03
C SER A 456 6.92 4.94 -1.06
N GLU A 457 7.30 4.16 -2.06
CA GLU A 457 8.00 4.66 -3.24
C GLU A 457 7.20 5.78 -3.94
N SER A 458 5.89 5.61 -4.02
CA SER A 458 4.98 6.56 -4.65
C SER A 458 4.84 7.85 -3.84
N GLU A 459 4.80 7.77 -2.51
CA GLU A 459 4.84 8.94 -1.62
C GLU A 459 6.16 9.69 -1.74
N TRP A 460 7.28 8.97 -1.85
CA TRP A 460 8.60 9.57 -2.02
C TRP A 460 8.69 10.37 -3.31
N GLU A 461 8.30 9.76 -4.45
CA GLU A 461 8.34 10.44 -5.75
C GLU A 461 7.34 11.61 -5.82
N TYR A 462 6.16 11.45 -5.20
CA TYR A 462 5.18 12.53 -5.09
C TYR A 462 5.74 13.74 -4.33
N ALA A 463 6.39 13.50 -3.19
CA ALA A 463 7.02 14.55 -2.39
C ALA A 463 8.13 15.26 -3.17
N PHE A 464 8.99 14.49 -3.86
CA PHE A 464 10.05 15.03 -4.71
C PHE A 464 9.48 15.97 -5.78
N ARG A 465 8.46 15.53 -6.52
CA ARG A 465 7.86 16.30 -7.62
C ARG A 465 7.16 17.57 -7.14
N ARG A 466 6.47 17.52 -5.99
CA ARG A 466 5.84 18.71 -5.40
C ARG A 466 6.85 19.76 -4.95
N GLY A 467 8.06 19.35 -4.57
CA GLY A 467 9.15 20.26 -4.20
C GLY A 467 9.60 21.21 -5.31
N ASN A 468 9.24 20.92 -6.58
CA ASN A 468 9.62 21.68 -7.77
C ASN A 468 11.12 22.03 -7.81
N LEU A 469 11.96 21.06 -7.45
CA LEU A 469 13.40 21.24 -7.45
C LEU A 469 13.89 21.34 -8.89
N SER A 470 14.35 22.53 -9.28
CA SER A 470 15.19 22.69 -10.47
C SER A 470 16.42 21.78 -10.31
N GLN A 471 16.72 21.00 -11.36
CA GLN A 471 17.80 20.01 -11.45
C GLN A 471 19.02 20.23 -10.54
N ASN A 472 19.44 19.14 -9.91
CA ASN A 472 20.77 18.83 -9.35
C ASN A 472 21.52 19.96 -8.64
N ARG A 473 21.41 19.99 -7.31
CA ARG A 473 22.33 20.75 -6.44
C ARG A 473 23.52 19.93 -5.94
N LEU A 474 23.61 18.66 -6.28
CA LEU A 474 24.85 17.92 -6.06
C LEU A 474 25.88 18.33 -7.13
N SER A 475 26.84 19.19 -6.79
CA SER A 475 28.05 19.35 -7.59
C SER A 475 28.78 18.01 -7.67
N ASN A 476 29.45 17.75 -8.80
CA ASN A 476 30.19 16.51 -9.08
C ASN A 476 31.42 16.28 -8.14
N ASP A 477 31.57 17.06 -7.07
CA ASP A 477 32.76 17.10 -6.21
C ASP A 477 32.54 16.49 -4.82
N TYR A 478 31.35 15.99 -4.51
CA TYR A 478 31.03 15.49 -3.17
C TYR A 478 31.58 14.07 -2.94
N LYS A 479 32.32 13.89 -1.84
CA LYS A 479 32.97 12.62 -1.46
C LYS A 479 32.44 12.01 -0.15
N ARG A 480 31.45 12.65 0.48
CA ARG A 480 30.86 12.25 1.78
C ARG A 480 29.49 12.89 2.00
N THR A 481 28.82 12.47 3.07
CA THR A 481 27.57 13.08 3.56
C THR A 481 27.79 14.50 4.11
N TYR A 482 26.76 15.33 3.98
CA TYR A 482 26.70 16.70 4.53
C TYR A 482 25.56 16.83 5.53
N PRO A 483 25.62 17.79 6.47
CA PRO A 483 24.50 18.09 7.36
C PRO A 483 23.20 18.26 6.56
N VAL A 484 22.12 17.70 7.07
CA VAL A 484 20.80 17.81 6.43
C VAL A 484 20.43 19.29 6.20
N CYS A 485 19.76 19.57 5.09
CA CYS A 485 19.41 20.92 4.63
C CYS A 485 20.58 21.84 4.21
N SER A 486 21.83 21.36 4.12
CA SER A 486 22.98 22.18 3.66
C SER A 486 22.76 22.83 2.29
N PHE A 487 21.96 22.20 1.42
CA PHE A 487 21.66 22.67 0.06
C PHE A 487 20.33 23.45 -0.05
N GLY A 488 19.74 23.80 1.10
CA GLY A 488 18.44 24.45 1.21
C GLY A 488 17.27 23.48 1.29
N THR A 489 16.07 24.03 1.19
CA THR A 489 14.81 23.27 1.16
C THR A 489 14.17 23.40 -0.22
N ASP A 490 13.36 22.43 -0.59
CA ASP A 490 12.44 22.54 -1.72
C ASP A 490 11.25 23.49 -1.42
N ALA A 491 10.34 23.64 -2.39
CA ALA A 491 9.14 24.48 -2.25
C ALA A 491 8.16 23.98 -1.17
N SER A 492 8.20 22.69 -0.84
CA SER A 492 7.42 22.08 0.25
C SER A 492 8.10 22.27 1.62
N GLY A 493 9.39 22.62 1.64
CA GLY A 493 10.22 22.77 2.83
C GLY A 493 11.06 21.53 3.19
N LEU A 494 11.04 20.48 2.37
CA LEU A 494 11.82 19.26 2.57
C LEU A 494 13.29 19.48 2.19
N CYS A 495 14.18 18.73 2.81
CA CYS A 495 15.61 18.69 2.54
C CYS A 495 16.02 17.31 2.05
N GLY A 496 17.11 17.24 1.29
CA GLY A 496 17.81 15.98 0.98
C GLY A 496 17.18 15.12 -0.11
N LEU A 497 15.95 15.38 -0.57
CA LEU A 497 15.33 14.53 -1.60
C LEU A 497 16.09 14.47 -2.94
N ASN A 498 16.98 15.43 -3.22
CA ASN A 498 17.78 15.51 -4.44
C ASN A 498 19.28 15.26 -4.19
N GLY A 499 19.63 14.45 -3.18
CA GLY A 499 21.04 14.10 -2.93
C GLY A 499 21.37 13.68 -1.51
N ASN A 500 22.66 13.68 -1.20
CA ASN A 500 23.23 13.26 0.09
C ASN A 500 23.26 11.73 0.22
N VAL A 501 22.15 11.08 0.54
CA VAL A 501 22.07 9.61 0.63
C VAL A 501 20.89 9.10 -0.18
N LEU A 502 21.04 7.88 -0.67
CA LEU A 502 19.92 7.07 -1.13
C LEU A 502 18.98 6.78 0.05
N GLU A 503 17.70 6.56 -0.23
CA GLU A 503 16.70 6.41 0.83
C GLU A 503 15.85 5.15 0.68
N TRP A 504 15.78 4.35 1.74
CA TRP A 504 14.88 3.20 1.83
C TRP A 504 13.40 3.60 1.78
N CYS A 505 12.63 2.88 0.97
CA CYS A 505 11.17 2.92 0.95
C CYS A 505 10.56 1.62 1.49
N GLU A 506 9.26 1.63 1.80
CA GLU A 506 8.55 0.45 2.30
C GLU A 506 8.41 -0.65 1.22
N ASP A 507 8.27 -0.22 -0.04
CA ASP A 507 8.03 -1.04 -1.21
C ASP A 507 9.10 -2.11 -1.45
N SER A 508 8.64 -3.26 -1.95
CA SER A 508 9.51 -4.28 -2.49
C SER A 508 9.85 -3.96 -3.94
N PHE A 509 11.12 -4.08 -4.28
CA PHE A 509 11.59 -3.70 -5.61
C PHE A 509 11.18 -4.74 -6.64
N ILE A 510 10.34 -4.32 -7.59
CA ILE A 510 9.95 -5.12 -8.75
C ILE A 510 10.16 -4.27 -10.00
N LYS A 511 10.86 -4.84 -11.00
CA LYS A 511 11.17 -4.13 -12.25
C LYS A 511 9.92 -3.61 -12.96
N ASN A 512 8.83 -4.38 -12.97
CA ASN A 512 7.54 -4.00 -13.53
C ASN A 512 6.50 -3.60 -12.46
N ALA A 513 6.93 -2.94 -11.39
CA ALA A 513 6.04 -2.47 -10.33
C ALA A 513 4.95 -1.52 -10.84
N TYR A 514 5.30 -0.64 -11.79
CA TYR A 514 4.43 0.42 -12.28
C TYR A 514 3.18 -0.13 -13.00
N ASP A 515 3.29 -1.29 -13.67
CA ASP A 515 2.16 -1.99 -14.27
C ASP A 515 1.16 -2.54 -13.23
N LYS A 516 1.57 -2.63 -11.97
CA LYS A 516 0.80 -3.22 -10.86
C LYS A 516 0.29 -2.16 -9.88
N HIS A 517 0.68 -0.90 -10.04
CA HIS A 517 0.25 0.17 -9.15
C HIS A 517 -1.27 0.36 -9.26
N MET A 518 -1.93 0.36 -8.10
CA MET A 518 -3.27 0.90 -7.98
C MET A 518 -3.22 2.42 -8.04
N LEU A 519 -4.33 3.05 -8.42
CA LEU A 519 -4.42 4.50 -8.50
C LEU A 519 -4.13 5.17 -7.14
N ASN A 520 -4.68 4.66 -6.04
CA ASN A 520 -4.61 5.34 -4.75
C ASN A 520 -3.60 4.68 -3.81
N ASN A 521 -2.62 5.48 -3.35
CA ASN A 521 -1.55 5.10 -2.41
C ASN A 521 -0.92 3.73 -2.73
N PRO A 522 -0.42 3.51 -3.96
CA PRO A 522 0.16 2.24 -4.32
C PRO A 522 1.39 1.96 -3.46
N VAL A 523 1.41 0.77 -2.89
CA VAL A 523 2.55 0.17 -2.21
C VAL A 523 2.69 -1.24 -2.72
N ILE A 524 3.89 -1.62 -3.17
CA ILE A 524 4.20 -2.99 -3.57
C ILE A 524 4.65 -3.78 -2.35
N SER A 525 3.69 -4.39 -1.67
CA SER A 525 3.86 -5.19 -0.44
C SER A 525 4.06 -6.68 -0.73
N ASN A 526 5.14 -7.05 -1.41
CA ASN A 526 5.54 -8.46 -1.49
C ASN A 526 6.66 -8.75 -0.47
N GLN A 527 6.70 -9.91 0.17
CA GLN A 527 7.83 -10.32 1.04
C GLN A 527 9.13 -10.63 0.26
N GLY A 528 9.39 -9.86 -0.81
CA GLY A 528 10.62 -9.94 -1.56
C GLY A 528 11.80 -9.55 -0.69
N ALA A 529 12.91 -10.27 -0.85
CA ALA A 529 14.15 -9.98 -0.14
C ALA A 529 14.79 -8.65 -0.58
N VAL A 530 14.27 -8.00 -1.62
CA VAL A 530 14.79 -6.77 -2.22
C VAL A 530 13.80 -5.63 -2.01
N LYS A 531 14.26 -4.53 -1.45
CA LYS A 531 13.49 -3.33 -1.14
C LYS A 531 13.87 -2.17 -2.04
N THR A 532 12.87 -1.35 -2.34
CA THR A 532 13.04 -0.18 -3.18
C THR A 532 13.85 0.89 -2.45
N VAL A 533 14.76 1.49 -3.18
CA VAL A 533 15.55 2.64 -2.77
C VAL A 533 15.40 3.74 -3.80
N ARG A 534 15.27 4.98 -3.32
CA ARG A 534 15.00 6.16 -4.12
C ARG A 534 16.06 7.25 -3.93
N GLY A 535 16.09 8.17 -4.89
CA GLY A 535 16.97 9.32 -4.90
C GLY A 535 18.35 9.02 -5.48
N ILE A 536 19.29 9.90 -5.16
CA ILE A 536 20.71 9.77 -5.50
C ILE A 536 21.53 10.11 -4.25
N SER A 537 22.74 9.58 -4.19
CA SER A 537 23.69 9.83 -3.12
C SER A 537 24.89 10.66 -3.58
N TRP A 538 25.75 11.04 -2.63
CA TRP A 538 27.07 11.64 -2.90
C TRP A 538 27.98 10.74 -3.75
N SER A 539 27.72 9.43 -3.82
CA SER A 539 28.54 8.47 -4.59
C SER A 539 27.97 8.14 -5.98
N SER A 540 26.77 8.65 -6.31
CA SER A 540 26.03 8.28 -7.51
C SER A 540 26.71 8.81 -8.79
N PRO A 541 26.99 7.95 -9.79
CA PRO A 541 27.79 8.33 -10.97
C PRO A 541 27.04 9.19 -12.01
N PHE A 542 25.70 9.21 -11.99
CA PHE A 542 24.89 9.96 -12.94
C PHE A 542 23.75 10.70 -12.21
N PRO A 543 23.89 12.00 -11.90
CA PRO A 543 22.92 12.73 -11.10
C PRO A 543 21.63 13.08 -11.87
N PHE A 544 21.53 12.79 -13.18
CA PHE A 544 20.51 13.37 -14.07
C PHE A 544 19.08 12.83 -13.90
N SER A 545 18.83 11.78 -13.09
CA SER A 545 17.49 11.18 -12.93
C SER A 545 16.99 10.98 -11.49
N ALA A 546 17.45 11.78 -10.52
CA ALA A 546 17.06 11.63 -9.10
C ALA A 546 15.54 11.51 -8.85
N MET A 547 14.73 12.16 -9.68
CA MET A 547 13.28 12.14 -9.61
C MET A 547 12.68 10.74 -9.85
N THR A 548 13.10 10.05 -10.92
CA THR A 548 12.52 8.78 -11.36
C THR A 548 13.37 7.57 -11.00
N SER A 549 14.63 7.81 -10.61
CA SER A 549 15.58 6.76 -10.28
C SER A 549 15.06 5.86 -9.16
N ARG A 550 15.12 4.57 -9.43
CA ARG A 550 14.72 3.53 -8.50
C ARG A 550 15.67 2.34 -8.59
N SER A 551 16.18 1.98 -7.42
CA SER A 551 17.10 0.85 -7.25
C SER A 551 16.50 -0.16 -6.29
N GLY A 552 17.02 -1.39 -6.33
CA GLY A 552 16.62 -2.46 -5.42
C GLY A 552 17.83 -3.03 -4.70
N TYR A 553 17.78 -3.06 -3.38
CA TYR A 553 18.83 -3.67 -2.54
C TYR A 553 18.23 -4.69 -1.57
N PHE A 554 19.01 -5.67 -1.13
CA PHE A 554 18.52 -6.68 -0.21
C PHE A 554 18.22 -6.09 1.17
N LEU A 555 17.28 -6.70 1.89
CA LEU A 555 16.79 -6.25 3.21
C LEU A 555 17.89 -5.97 4.26
N LYS A 556 19.04 -6.65 4.14
CA LYS A 556 20.17 -6.57 5.07
C LYS A 556 21.37 -5.79 4.50
N ASP A 557 21.28 -5.32 3.26
CA ASP A 557 22.37 -4.57 2.64
C ASP A 557 22.58 -3.24 3.37
N ARG A 558 23.84 -2.82 3.46
CA ARG A 558 24.28 -1.59 4.11
C ARG A 558 25.32 -0.94 3.22
N PHE A 559 25.11 0.32 2.87
CA PHE A 559 26.06 1.09 2.09
C PHE A 559 26.30 2.46 2.74
N GLY A 560 27.54 2.97 2.62
CA GLY A 560 27.98 4.23 3.22
C GLY A 560 27.32 5.49 2.68
N ASP A 561 26.37 5.32 1.77
CA ASP A 561 25.64 6.35 1.08
C ASP A 561 24.13 6.03 1.02
N LEU A 562 23.68 5.08 1.85
CA LEU A 562 22.29 4.62 1.95
C LEU A 562 21.76 4.83 3.36
N GLY A 563 20.75 5.69 3.47
CA GLY A 563 20.00 6.01 4.68
C GLY A 563 18.49 5.91 4.46
N PHE A 564 17.71 6.72 5.17
CA PHE A 564 16.26 6.75 5.03
C PHE A 564 15.64 8.01 5.66
N ARG A 565 14.38 8.25 5.32
CA ARG A 565 13.47 9.17 6.02
C ARG A 565 12.21 8.43 6.44
N ILE A 566 11.38 9.07 7.26
CA ILE A 566 10.17 8.44 7.82
C ILE A 566 8.91 9.29 7.58
N VAL A 567 7.78 8.62 7.61
CA VAL A 567 6.43 9.20 7.65
C VAL A 567 5.88 9.06 9.05
N TRP A 568 5.23 10.11 9.54
CA TRP A 568 4.43 10.09 10.77
C TRP A 568 2.95 9.89 10.43
N GLU A 569 2.34 8.82 10.94
CA GLU A 569 0.91 8.57 10.85
C GLU A 569 0.20 9.34 11.97
N LYS A 570 -0.28 10.54 11.63
CA LYS A 570 -0.93 11.47 12.56
C LYS A 570 -2.44 11.48 12.40
#